data_AF-A0A3D4IKJ0-F1
#
_entry.id   AF-A0A3D4IKJ0-F1
#
_cell.length_a   1.000
_cell.length_b   1.000
_cell.length_c   1.000
_cell.angle_alpha   90.00
_cell.angle_beta   90.00
_cell.angle_gamma   90.00
#
_symmetry.space_group_name_H-M   'P 1'
#
loop_
_entity.id
_entity.type
_entity.pdbx_description
1 polymer ?
#
loop_
_entity_poly.entity_id
_entity_poly.type
_entity_poly.pdbx_seq_one_letter_code
_entity_poly.pdbx_strand_id
1 'polypeptide(L)'
;MTFKAPPGRVEMSLKNTSKVWRHQLELAKKMGFLTDYKILTKWASGPDDWNIMVIEIFPNWASYDTFWKDWNEVDEQTVFTKEFRAILEKMEPSGTEFLGTVFAREIFLK
;
A
#
# COMPACT_ATOMS: atom_id res chain seq x y z
N MET A 1 -1.19 4.39 -3.72
CA MET A 1 -1.97 4.85 -2.55
C MET A 1 -1.18 5.84 -1.74
N THR A 2 -1.81 6.92 -1.27
CA THR A 2 -1.19 7.94 -0.39
C THR A 2 -1.86 7.95 0.98
N PHE A 3 -1.04 8.14 2.01
CA PHE A 3 -1.46 8.15 3.40
C PHE A 3 -0.82 9.30 4.16
N LYS A 4 -1.51 9.73 5.21
CA LYS A 4 -1.06 10.75 6.14
C LYS A 4 -1.07 10.20 7.55
N ALA A 5 0.13 9.89 8.04
CA ALA A 5 0.35 9.64 9.46
C ALA A 5 0.38 10.97 10.23
N PRO A 6 -0.05 11.01 11.50
CA PRO A 6 0.10 12.19 12.34
C PRO A 6 1.57 12.61 12.50
N PRO A 7 1.85 13.89 12.87
CA PRO A 7 3.20 14.35 13.13
C PRO A 7 3.97 13.44 14.09
N GLY A 8 5.19 13.06 13.72
CA GLY A 8 6.04 12.17 14.52
C GLY A 8 5.60 10.69 14.56
N ARG A 9 4.57 10.28 13.80
CA ARG A 9 4.04 8.91 13.82
C ARG A 9 4.29 8.08 12.56
N VAL A 10 5.05 8.58 11.59
CA VAL A 10 5.35 7.84 10.35
C VAL A 10 5.96 6.46 10.64
N GLU A 11 6.98 6.39 11.50
CA GLU A 11 7.64 5.12 11.84
C GLU A 11 6.70 4.13 12.53
N MET A 12 5.91 4.61 13.51
CA MET A 12 4.91 3.80 14.20
C MET A 12 3.88 3.24 13.22
N SER A 13 3.42 4.07 12.29
CA SER A 13 2.46 3.71 11.25
C SER A 13 3.04 2.64 10.34
N LEU A 14 4.30 2.79 9.91
CA LEU A 14 4.98 1.79 9.07
C LEU A 14 5.31 0.50 9.81
N LYS A 15 5.63 0.53 11.10
CA LYS A 15 6.02 -0.68 11.85
C LYS A 15 4.92 -1.74 11.86
N ASN A 16 3.67 -1.32 11.99
CA ASN A 16 2.52 -2.23 11.98
C ASN A 16 2.10 -2.55 10.55
N THR A 17 2.12 -1.54 9.68
CA THR A 17 1.52 -1.61 8.34
C THR A 17 2.43 -2.25 7.29
N SER A 18 3.74 -2.07 7.41
CA SER A 18 4.71 -2.69 6.52
C SER A 18 4.67 -4.22 6.57
N LYS A 19 4.29 -4.85 7.69
CA LYS A 19 4.20 -6.32 7.78
C LYS A 19 3.07 -6.87 6.91
N VAL A 20 1.88 -6.28 7.00
CA VAL A 20 0.71 -6.69 6.21
C VAL A 20 0.96 -6.37 4.74
N TRP A 21 1.27 -5.10 4.43
CA TRP A 21 1.50 -4.65 3.05
C TRP A 21 2.63 -5.41 2.38
N ARG A 22 3.77 -5.63 3.05
CA ARG A 22 4.86 -6.41 2.45
C ARG A 22 4.42 -7.82 2.12
N HIS A 23 3.66 -8.47 2.99
CA HIS A 23 3.21 -9.83 2.72
C HIS A 23 2.24 -9.89 1.52
N GLN A 24 1.25 -8.99 1.49
CA GLN A 24 0.33 -8.83 0.36
C GLN A 24 1.06 -8.53 -0.95
N LEU A 25 1.95 -7.53 -0.96
CA LEU A 25 2.65 -7.06 -2.16
C LEU A 25 3.65 -8.11 -2.69
N GLU A 26 4.32 -8.85 -1.81
CA GLU A 26 5.17 -9.97 -2.22
C GLU A 26 4.36 -11.12 -2.82
N LEU A 27 3.18 -11.44 -2.26
CA LEU A 27 2.30 -12.45 -2.85
C LEU A 27 1.77 -11.99 -4.22
N ALA A 28 1.28 -10.76 -4.30
CA ALA A 28 0.83 -10.15 -5.54
C ALA A 28 1.91 -10.15 -6.63
N LYS A 29 3.18 -9.90 -6.27
CA LYS A 29 4.33 -10.07 -7.18
C LYS A 29 4.52 -11.52 -7.61
N LYS A 30 4.48 -12.48 -6.68
CA LYS A 30 4.62 -13.91 -6.99
C LYS A 30 3.52 -14.44 -7.92
N MET A 31 2.30 -13.91 -7.80
CA MET A 31 1.18 -14.24 -8.67
C MET A 31 1.27 -13.59 -10.06
N GLY A 32 2.26 -12.71 -10.30
CA GLY A 32 2.42 -11.99 -11.56
C GLY A 32 1.46 -10.81 -11.74
N PHE A 33 0.68 -10.48 -10.71
CA PHE A 33 -0.26 -9.37 -10.72
C PHE A 33 0.48 -8.02 -10.63
N LEU A 34 1.53 -7.96 -9.80
CA LEU A 34 2.48 -6.85 -9.74
C LEU A 34 3.81 -7.25 -10.37
N THR A 35 4.45 -6.32 -11.07
CA THR A 35 5.86 -6.46 -11.45
C THR A 35 6.78 -6.01 -10.33
N ASP A 36 6.42 -4.95 -9.62
CA ASP A 36 7.19 -4.45 -8.49
C ASP A 36 6.33 -3.58 -7.54
N TYR A 37 6.90 -3.18 -6.41
CA TYR A 37 6.29 -2.18 -5.52
C TYR A 37 7.36 -1.33 -4.84
N LYS A 38 6.97 -0.13 -4.40
CA LYS A 38 7.81 0.75 -3.59
C LYS A 38 7.00 1.34 -2.43
N ILE A 39 7.64 1.49 -1.28
CA ILE A 39 7.09 2.25 -0.16
C ILE A 39 7.96 3.48 0.01
N LEU A 40 7.37 4.66 -0.17
CA LEU A 40 8.05 5.94 -0.05
C LEU A 40 7.56 6.68 1.18
N THR A 41 8.45 7.47 1.77
CA THR A 41 8.11 8.44 2.81
C THR A 41 8.65 9.80 2.43
N LYS A 42 8.02 10.85 2.94
CA LYS A 42 8.55 12.20 2.85
C LYS A 42 8.10 13.04 4.03
N TRP A 43 8.78 14.16 4.22
CA TRP A 43 8.27 15.24 5.05
C TRP A 43 7.04 15.85 4.37
N ALA A 44 5.92 15.91 5.10
CA ALA A 44 4.74 16.61 4.61
C ALA A 44 5.04 18.11 4.51
N SER A 45 4.77 18.71 3.36
CA SER A 45 4.97 20.13 3.07
C SER A 45 3.75 20.99 3.40
N GLY A 46 2.67 20.40 3.90
CA GLY A 46 1.45 21.09 4.30
C GLY A 46 0.49 20.21 5.10
N PRO A 47 -0.58 20.80 5.67
CA PRO A 47 -1.54 20.06 6.50
C PRO A 47 -2.24 18.91 5.77
N ASP A 48 -2.47 19.04 4.46
CA ASP A 48 -3.20 18.04 3.65
C ASP A 48 -2.27 17.19 2.79
N ASP A 49 -0.96 17.31 3.02
CA ASP A 49 0.03 16.60 2.23
C ASP A 49 0.32 15.21 2.81
N TRP A 50 0.62 14.26 1.94
CA TRP A 50 0.92 12.89 2.32
C TRP A 50 2.35 12.77 2.86
N ASN A 51 2.57 11.77 3.71
CA ASN A 51 3.92 11.45 4.22
C ASN A 51 4.28 9.96 4.10
N ILE A 52 3.34 9.12 3.65
CA ILE A 52 3.57 7.73 3.27
C ILE A 52 2.91 7.49 1.91
N MET A 53 3.59 6.82 0.99
CA MET A 53 3.05 6.39 -0.29
C MET A 53 3.41 4.93 -0.56
N VAL A 54 2.42 4.15 -0.96
CA VAL A 54 2.60 2.79 -1.49
C VAL A 54 2.40 2.85 -3.01
N ILE A 55 3.44 2.50 -3.75
CA ILE A 55 3.43 2.42 -5.21
C ILE A 55 3.37 0.95 -5.59
N GLU A 56 2.34 0.60 -6.35
CA GLU A 56 2.18 -0.71 -6.97
C GLU A 56 2.47 -0.56 -8.46
N ILE A 57 3.39 -1.37 -8.98
CA ILE A 57 3.79 -1.34 -10.38
C ILE A 57 3.17 -2.54 -11.07
N PHE A 58 2.30 -2.26 -12.03
CA PHE A 58 1.60 -3.26 -12.82
C PHE A 58 2.31 -3.46 -14.16
N PRO A 59 2.20 -4.66 -14.78
CA PRO A 59 2.83 -4.92 -16.08
C PRO A 59 2.27 -4.02 -17.19
N ASN A 60 0.97 -3.69 -17.14
CA ASN A 60 0.30 -2.78 -18.08
C ASN A 60 -1.09 -2.39 -17.55
N TRP A 61 -1.83 -1.59 -18.32
CA TRP A 61 -3.18 -1.14 -17.95
C TRP A 61 -4.25 -2.24 -17.95
N ALA A 62 -4.07 -3.34 -18.70
CA ALA A 62 -5.05 -4.43 -18.71
C ALA A 62 -5.10 -5.17 -17.36
N SER A 63 -4.07 -5.03 -16.51
CA SER A 63 -4.12 -5.50 -15.11
C SER A 63 -5.26 -4.87 -14.31
N TYR A 64 -5.80 -3.73 -14.74
CA TYR A 64 -6.94 -3.10 -14.07
C TYR A 64 -8.29 -3.76 -14.40
N ASP A 65 -8.38 -4.55 -15.48
CA ASP A 65 -9.61 -5.26 -15.85
C ASP A 65 -9.99 -6.32 -14.80
N THR A 66 -9.00 -6.89 -14.12
CA THR A 66 -9.17 -7.92 -13.08
C THR A 66 -8.78 -7.47 -11.68
N PHE A 67 -8.44 -6.18 -11.50
CA PHE A 67 -7.83 -5.65 -10.28
C PHE A 67 -8.48 -6.11 -8.97
N TRP A 68 -9.81 -5.95 -8.85
CA TRP A 68 -10.52 -6.29 -7.61
C TRP A 68 -10.57 -7.80 -7.36
N LYS A 69 -10.66 -8.60 -8.43
CA LYS A 69 -10.64 -10.05 -8.31
C LYS A 69 -9.28 -10.52 -7.81
N ASP A 70 -8.20 -10.02 -8.42
CA ASP A 70 -6.84 -10.43 -8.10
C ASP A 70 -6.44 -9.96 -6.68
N TRP A 71 -6.82 -8.74 -6.29
CA TRP A 71 -6.61 -8.25 -4.92
C TRP A 71 -7.42 -9.03 -3.87
N ASN A 72 -8.66 -9.40 -4.16
CA ASN A 72 -9.43 -10.26 -3.25
C ASN A 72 -8.74 -11.61 -3.03
N GLU A 73 -8.18 -12.20 -4.09
CA GLU A 73 -7.44 -13.46 -3.98
C GLU A 73 -6.17 -13.30 -3.13
N VAL A 74 -5.43 -12.19 -3.29
CA VAL A 74 -4.28 -11.85 -2.44
C VAL A 74 -4.72 -11.69 -0.97
N ASP A 75 -5.82 -10.98 -0.72
CA ASP A 75 -6.32 -10.75 0.64
C ASP A 75 -6.77 -12.05 1.29
N GLU A 76 -7.54 -12.89 0.61
CA GLU A 76 -7.99 -14.21 1.09
C GLU A 76 -6.82 -15.10 1.54
N GLN A 77 -5.70 -15.03 0.83
CA GLN A 77 -4.50 -15.80 1.14
C GLN A 77 -3.59 -15.14 2.19
N THR A 78 -3.84 -13.88 2.58
CA THR A 78 -2.99 -13.12 3.51
C THR A 78 -3.77 -12.57 4.71
N VAL A 79 -4.59 -11.53 4.46
CA VAL A 79 -5.31 -10.72 5.45
C VAL A 79 -6.38 -11.49 6.21
N PHE A 80 -6.97 -12.53 5.63
CA PHE A 80 -8.01 -13.33 6.29
C PHE A 80 -7.48 -14.37 7.29
N THR A 81 -6.16 -14.42 7.53
CA THR A 81 -5.59 -15.18 8.63
C THR A 81 -5.77 -14.45 9.97
N LYS A 82 -5.95 -15.20 11.08
CA LYS A 82 -6.15 -14.60 12.42
C LYS A 82 -4.99 -13.69 12.86
N GLU A 83 -3.77 -13.98 12.42
CA GLU A 83 -2.58 -13.20 12.74
C GLU A 83 -2.63 -11.78 12.15
N PHE A 84 -2.95 -11.66 10.86
CA PHE A 84 -2.96 -10.36 10.20
C PHE A 84 -4.18 -9.51 10.57
N ARG A 85 -5.34 -10.13 10.86
CA ARG A 85 -6.49 -9.40 11.45
C ARG A 85 -6.14 -8.68 12.75
N ALA A 86 -5.43 -9.34 13.65
CA ALA A 86 -4.99 -8.73 14.92
C ALA A 86 -3.96 -7.59 14.73
N ILE A 87 -3.23 -7.57 13.61
CA ILE A 87 -2.33 -6.47 13.25
C ILE A 87 -3.14 -5.28 12.70
N LEU A 88 -4.16 -5.54 11.86
CA LEU A 88 -5.04 -4.52 11.30
C LEU A 88 -5.86 -3.79 12.38
N GLU A 89 -6.43 -4.52 13.35
CA GLU A 89 -7.13 -3.91 14.50
C GLU A 89 -6.22 -2.98 15.32
N LYS A 90 -4.91 -3.26 15.35
CA LYS A 90 -3.90 -2.40 16.00
C LYS A 90 -3.41 -1.25 15.12
N MET A 91 -3.86 -1.13 13.87
CA MET A 91 -3.55 0.04 13.02
C MET A 91 -4.47 1.22 13.27
N GLU A 92 -5.73 1.00 13.63
CA GLU A 92 -6.69 2.07 13.98
C GLU A 92 -6.12 3.12 14.97
N PRO A 93 -5.37 2.75 16.02
CA PRO A 93 -4.78 3.71 16.96
C PRO A 93 -3.68 4.61 16.36
N SER A 94 -3.15 4.30 15.17
CA SER A 94 -2.06 5.10 14.57
C SER A 94 -2.53 6.49 14.15
N GLY A 95 -3.83 6.65 13.86
CA GLY A 95 -4.40 7.88 13.29
C GLY A 95 -3.97 8.13 11.84
N THR A 96 -3.45 7.09 11.16
CA THR A 96 -3.05 7.19 9.75
C THR A 96 -4.28 7.27 8.87
N GLU A 97 -4.38 8.35 8.10
CA GLU A 97 -5.48 8.61 7.18
C GLU A 97 -5.11 8.15 5.77
N PHE A 98 -6.06 7.51 5.07
CA PHE A 98 -5.94 7.25 3.64
C PHE A 98 -6.40 8.49 2.86
N LEU A 99 -5.50 9.08 2.07
CA LEU A 99 -5.78 10.29 1.31
C LEU A 99 -6.27 10.00 -0.11
N GLY A 100 -5.96 8.83 -0.66
CA GLY A 100 -6.47 8.41 -1.96
C GLY A 100 -5.53 7.52 -2.77
N THR A 101 -5.99 7.20 -3.98
CA THR A 101 -5.23 6.44 -4.97
C THR A 101 -4.95 7.35 -6.17
N VAL A 102 -3.69 7.36 -6.59
CA VAL A 102 -3.24 8.05 -7.80
C VAL A 102 -2.80 6.98 -8.79
N PHE A 103 -3.31 7.07 -10.02
CA PHE A 103 -2.85 6.25 -11.13
C PHE A 103 -1.90 7.08 -11.99
N ALA A 104 -0.73 6.53 -12.26
CA ALA A 104 0.31 7.20 -13.03
C ALA A 104 0.95 6.21 -14.00
N ARG A 105 1.55 6.76 -15.05
CA ARG A 105 2.35 6.00 -16.02
C ARG A 105 3.74 6.63 -16.06
N GLU A 106 4.77 5.80 -15.97
CA GLU A 106 6.14 6.25 -16.19
C GLU A 106 6.32 6.69 -17.64
N ILE A 107 6.89 7.88 -17.83
CA ILE A 107 7.20 8.45 -19.15
C ILE A 107 8.71 8.59 -19.26
N PHE A 108 9.28 8.03 -20.32
CA PHE A 108 10.69 8.16 -20.66
C PHE A 108 10.86 9.32 -21.63
N LEU A 109 11.56 10.37 -21.19
CA LEU A 109 11.94 11.48 -22.06
C LEU A 109 13.14 11.06 -22.91
N LYS A 110 13.17 11.54 -24.15
CA LYS A 110 14.28 11.35 -25.08
C LYS A 110 15.29 12.50 -24.98
#